data_AF-A0A504JAB9-F1
#
_entry.id   AF-A0A504JAB9-F1
#
_cell.length_a   1.000
_cell.length_b   1.000
_cell.length_c   1.000
_cell.angle_alpha   90.00
_cell.angle_beta   90.00
_cell.angle_gamma   90.00
#
_symmetry.space_group_name_H-M   'P 1'
#
loop_
_entity.id
_entity.type
_entity.pdbx_description
1 polymer ?
#
loop_
_entity_poly.entity_id
_entity_poly.type
_entity_poly.pdbx_seq_one_letter_code
_entity_poly.pdbx_strand_id
1 'polypeptide(L)'
;MKLLNSEQDQEYINLQTELVWLQQYIKETNQRIMILFEGRDTAGKGGAIMRFIRFLNPRLFKVVALSKPTEKENGQWYFQRYIEHLPGPGEIVFFDRSWYNRAVVEPVMGFCSEAQHELFNNQVVQLENMLIDDGLHLFKFWFSISSEEQKKRLEERVHNPLKQWKLSGVDVQAQSKWSSFTEYKEKMFNNTSTKKSPWIVINGNDKDRARKEAMRYIIHNLEYDKKGNTKEKLIPDSSIVKIV
;
A
#
# COMPACT_ATOMS: atom_id res chain seq x y z
N MET A 1 -0.80 -25.36 -19.38
CA MET A 1 -1.83 -24.34 -19.09
C MET A 1 -1.35 -23.03 -19.72
N LYS A 2 -2.02 -22.50 -20.75
CA LYS A 2 -1.64 -21.21 -21.35
C LYS A 2 -2.09 -20.09 -20.41
N LEU A 3 -1.12 -19.36 -19.86
CA LEU A 3 -1.34 -18.19 -19.02
C LEU A 3 -1.96 -17.04 -19.85
N LEU A 4 -2.81 -16.20 -19.22
CA LEU A 4 -3.46 -15.02 -19.85
C LEU A 4 -2.42 -14.01 -20.37
N ASN A 5 -2.74 -13.14 -21.33
CA ASN A 5 -1.76 -12.21 -21.96
C ASN A 5 -0.92 -11.38 -20.98
N SER A 6 -1.50 -10.90 -19.87
CA SER A 6 -0.75 -10.16 -18.83
C SER A 6 0.12 -11.04 -17.93
N GLU A 7 -0.06 -12.36 -18.00
CA GLU A 7 0.74 -13.37 -17.30
C GLU A 7 1.87 -13.90 -18.21
N GLN A 8 1.94 -13.45 -19.46
CA GLN A 8 3.04 -13.70 -20.39
C GLN A 8 4.00 -12.50 -20.48
N ASP A 9 3.71 -11.42 -19.76
CA ASP A 9 4.60 -10.26 -19.69
C ASP A 9 5.88 -10.65 -18.95
N GLN A 10 6.99 -10.65 -19.69
CA GLN A 10 8.29 -11.10 -19.20
C GLN A 10 8.79 -10.27 -18.00
N GLU A 11 8.48 -8.98 -17.96
CA GLU A 11 8.89 -8.09 -16.86
C GLU A 11 8.19 -8.49 -15.55
N TYR A 12 6.88 -8.82 -15.62
CA TYR A 12 6.16 -9.36 -14.47
C TYR A 12 6.74 -10.71 -14.02
N ILE A 13 7.00 -11.62 -14.96
CA ILE A 13 7.58 -12.94 -14.65
C ILE A 13 8.90 -12.77 -13.90
N ASN A 14 9.77 -11.89 -14.39
CA ASN A 14 11.05 -11.61 -13.75
C ASN A 14 10.87 -11.01 -12.35
N LEU A 15 10.09 -9.92 -12.22
CA LEU A 15 9.85 -9.27 -10.93
C LEU A 15 9.22 -10.22 -9.91
N GLN A 16 8.29 -11.07 -10.33
CA GLN A 16 7.65 -12.03 -9.45
C GLN A 16 8.57 -13.20 -9.08
N THR A 17 9.50 -13.58 -9.96
CA THR A 17 10.55 -14.54 -9.64
C THR A 17 11.48 -13.98 -8.55
N GLU A 18 11.87 -12.70 -8.66
CA GLU A 18 12.63 -12.00 -7.62
C GLU A 18 11.86 -11.96 -6.28
N LEU A 19 10.55 -11.68 -6.31
CA LEU A 19 9.71 -11.72 -5.10
C LEU A 19 9.65 -13.10 -4.45
N VAL A 20 9.62 -14.18 -5.23
CA VAL A 20 9.65 -15.56 -4.69
C VAL A 20 10.97 -15.84 -3.98
N TRP A 21 12.10 -15.42 -4.55
CA TRP A 21 13.41 -15.58 -3.90
C TRP A 21 13.53 -14.71 -2.65
N LEU A 22 13.04 -13.48 -2.72
CA LEU A 22 12.96 -12.59 -1.57
C LEU A 22 12.12 -13.21 -0.45
N GLN A 23 10.94 -13.77 -0.74
CA GLN A 23 10.10 -14.42 0.28
C GLN A 23 10.79 -15.61 0.94
N GLN A 24 11.52 -16.42 0.16
CA GLN A 24 12.29 -17.53 0.72
C GLN A 24 13.38 -17.02 1.68
N TYR A 25 14.10 -15.96 1.29
CA TYR A 25 15.13 -15.34 2.12
C TYR A 25 14.55 -14.76 3.42
N ILE A 26 13.41 -14.06 3.34
CA ILE A 26 12.71 -13.50 4.52
C ILE A 26 12.37 -14.61 5.51
N LYS A 27 11.88 -15.74 5.02
CA LYS A 27 11.58 -16.92 5.85
C LYS A 27 12.83 -17.48 6.51
N GLU A 28 13.91 -17.69 5.74
CA GLU A 28 15.15 -18.29 6.24
C GLU A 28 15.87 -17.41 7.28
N THR A 29 15.76 -16.09 7.12
CA THR A 29 16.38 -15.10 8.00
C THR A 29 15.45 -14.56 9.08
N ASN A 30 14.21 -15.06 9.15
CA ASN A 30 13.17 -14.59 10.08
C ASN A 30 12.88 -13.07 10.00
N GLN A 31 13.20 -12.43 8.87
CA GLN A 31 12.87 -11.02 8.68
C GLN A 31 11.35 -10.82 8.63
N ARG A 32 10.93 -9.59 8.89
CA ARG A 32 9.52 -9.21 8.93
C ARG A 32 9.33 -8.03 8.00
N ILE A 33 8.33 -8.12 7.12
CA ILE A 33 8.00 -7.05 6.19
C ILE A 33 6.56 -6.64 6.34
N MET A 34 6.32 -5.33 6.38
CA MET A 34 5.00 -4.74 6.31
C MET A 34 4.95 -3.69 5.22
N ILE A 35 3.96 -3.79 4.34
CA ILE A 35 3.78 -2.87 3.21
C ILE A 35 2.39 -2.26 3.30
N LEU A 36 2.34 -0.94 3.49
CA LEU A 36 1.11 -0.16 3.55
C LEU A 36 0.79 0.36 2.15
N PHE A 37 -0.37 -0.02 1.61
CA PHE A 37 -0.88 0.53 0.36
C PHE A 37 -1.91 1.60 0.69
N GLU A 38 -1.50 2.86 0.55
CA GLU A 38 -2.36 4.04 0.61
C GLU A 38 -2.43 4.72 -0.75
N GLY A 39 -3.29 5.74 -0.84
CA GLY A 39 -3.52 6.48 -2.08
C GLY A 39 -4.99 6.70 -2.34
N ARG A 40 -5.27 7.50 -3.36
CA ARG A 40 -6.63 7.91 -3.72
C ARG A 40 -7.53 6.70 -4.00
N ASP A 41 -8.82 6.93 -3.85
CA ASP A 41 -9.81 5.98 -4.30
C ASP A 41 -9.65 5.72 -5.80
N THR A 42 -9.79 4.45 -6.19
CA THR A 42 -9.54 3.94 -7.54
C THR A 42 -8.07 3.95 -8.02
N ALA A 43 -7.10 4.37 -7.19
CA ALA A 43 -5.69 4.49 -7.60
C ALA A 43 -5.01 3.16 -7.99
N GLY A 44 -5.56 2.01 -7.57
CA GLY A 44 -5.09 0.70 -8.03
C GLY A 44 -4.46 -0.19 -6.96
N LYS A 45 -4.49 0.23 -5.68
CA LYS A 45 -3.96 -0.47 -4.49
C LYS A 45 -4.18 -1.99 -4.48
N GLY A 46 -5.43 -2.44 -4.34
CA GLY A 46 -5.74 -3.87 -4.33
C GLY A 46 -5.31 -4.61 -5.61
N GLY A 47 -5.32 -3.93 -6.77
CA GLY A 47 -4.80 -4.51 -8.01
C GLY A 47 -3.29 -4.71 -8.01
N ALA A 48 -2.54 -3.86 -7.30
CA ALA A 48 -1.11 -4.03 -7.07
C ALA A 48 -0.83 -5.16 -6.09
N ILE A 49 -1.53 -5.20 -4.95
CA ILE A 49 -1.41 -6.31 -3.99
C ILE A 49 -1.61 -7.67 -4.68
N MET A 50 -2.64 -7.78 -5.54
CA MET A 50 -2.90 -9.03 -6.29
C MET A 50 -1.77 -9.43 -7.26
N ARG A 51 -0.96 -8.49 -7.74
CA ARG A 51 0.24 -8.79 -8.54
C ARG A 51 1.42 -9.23 -7.68
N PHE A 52 1.63 -8.59 -6.53
CA PHE A 52 2.66 -9.02 -5.57
C PHE A 52 2.44 -10.48 -5.15
N ILE A 53 1.23 -10.81 -4.70
CA ILE A 53 0.96 -12.10 -4.05
C ILE A 53 0.72 -13.25 -5.04
N ARG A 54 0.72 -13.00 -6.36
CA ARG A 54 0.26 -13.95 -7.38
C ARG A 54 0.96 -15.31 -7.30
N PHE A 55 2.26 -15.30 -7.05
CA PHE A 55 3.12 -16.50 -7.02
C PHE A 55 3.83 -16.69 -5.67
N LEU A 56 3.54 -15.84 -4.68
CA LEU A 56 4.08 -16.00 -3.34
C LEU A 56 3.44 -17.21 -2.65
N ASN A 57 4.19 -17.86 -1.77
CA ASN A 57 3.67 -18.90 -0.91
C ASN A 57 2.64 -18.31 0.07
N PRO A 58 1.36 -18.73 0.03
CA PRO A 58 0.29 -18.16 0.83
C PRO A 58 0.40 -18.44 2.32
N ARG A 59 1.31 -19.33 2.76
CA ARG A 59 1.58 -19.57 4.18
C ARG A 59 2.51 -18.54 4.81
N LEU A 60 3.14 -17.69 3.99
CA LEU A 60 4.19 -16.75 4.41
C LEU A 60 3.82 -15.29 4.10
N PHE A 61 2.56 -15.04 3.72
CA PHE A 61 2.05 -13.69 3.59
C PHE A 61 0.60 -13.57 4.10
N LYS A 62 0.21 -12.35 4.46
CA LYS A 62 -1.18 -12.00 4.78
C LYS A 62 -1.57 -10.73 4.04
N VAL A 63 -2.82 -10.67 3.58
CA VAL A 63 -3.43 -9.42 3.10
C VAL A 63 -4.44 -8.97 4.15
N VAL A 64 -4.26 -7.75 4.65
CA VAL A 64 -5.09 -7.13 5.66
C VAL A 64 -5.92 -6.04 4.99
N ALA A 65 -7.24 -6.21 4.98
CA ALA A 65 -8.21 -5.27 4.44
C ALA A 65 -9.35 -5.12 5.45
N LEU A 66 -9.12 -4.32 6.50
CA LEU A 66 -10.08 -4.16 7.59
C LEU A 66 -11.30 -3.36 7.12
N SER A 67 -12.48 -3.78 7.58
CA SER A 67 -13.72 -3.01 7.43
C SER A 67 -13.74 -1.82 8.40
N LYS A 68 -14.81 -1.01 8.30
CA LYS A 68 -15.08 0.05 9.28
C LYS A 68 -15.02 -0.51 10.72
N PRO A 69 -14.46 0.23 11.69
CA PRO A 69 -14.35 -0.24 13.07
C PRO A 69 -15.74 -0.54 13.65
N THR A 70 -15.81 -1.63 14.42
CA THR A 70 -16.93 -1.94 15.30
C THR A 70 -17.05 -0.93 16.44
N GLU A 71 -18.18 -0.92 17.14
CA GLU A 71 -18.37 -0.07 18.32
C GLU A 71 -17.28 -0.31 19.38
N LYS A 72 -16.92 -1.58 19.61
CA LYS A 72 -15.82 -1.94 20.52
C LYS A 72 -14.48 -1.38 20.05
N GLU A 73 -14.14 -1.54 18.77
CA GLU A 73 -12.88 -1.02 18.22
C GLU A 73 -12.83 0.52 18.23
N ASN A 74 -13.96 1.21 18.11
CA ASN A 74 -14.02 2.66 18.25
C ASN A 74 -13.71 3.13 19.68
N GLY A 75 -14.00 2.32 20.69
CA GLY A 75 -13.65 2.58 22.09
C GLY A 75 -12.23 2.16 22.49
N GLN A 76 -11.49 1.51 21.59
CA GLN A 76 -10.11 1.07 21.83
C GLN A 76 -9.10 2.14 21.44
N TRP A 77 -7.84 1.92 21.81
CA TRP A 77 -6.75 2.67 21.22
C TRP A 77 -6.69 2.40 19.71
N TYR A 78 -6.58 3.46 18.91
CA TYR A 78 -6.79 3.38 17.45
C TYR A 78 -5.91 2.34 16.74
N PHE A 79 -4.65 2.23 17.14
CA PHE A 79 -3.70 1.32 16.51
C PHE A 79 -3.89 -0.14 16.94
N GLN A 80 -4.63 -0.41 18.02
CA GLN A 80 -4.76 -1.75 18.61
C GLN A 80 -5.23 -2.79 17.58
N ARG A 81 -6.31 -2.50 16.85
CA ARG A 81 -6.85 -3.41 15.83
C ARG A 81 -5.88 -3.67 14.68
N TYR A 82 -4.94 -2.76 14.41
CA TYR A 82 -3.95 -2.94 13.34
C TYR A 82 -2.75 -3.76 13.82
N ILE A 83 -2.35 -3.55 15.09
CA ILE A 83 -1.23 -4.25 15.73
C ILE A 83 -1.47 -5.76 15.79
N GLU A 84 -2.73 -6.19 15.91
CA GLU A 84 -3.14 -7.60 15.85
C GLU A 84 -2.77 -8.29 14.51
N HIS A 85 -2.43 -7.53 13.47
CA HIS A 85 -2.06 -8.05 12.15
C HIS A 85 -0.61 -7.78 11.76
N LEU A 86 0.26 -7.41 12.69
CA LEU A 86 1.70 -7.26 12.39
C LEU A 86 2.31 -8.60 11.93
N PRO A 87 3.32 -8.57 11.04
CA PRO A 87 4.01 -9.78 10.57
C PRO A 87 4.73 -10.49 11.72
N GLY A 88 4.57 -11.82 11.77
CA GLY A 88 5.46 -12.70 12.52
C GLY A 88 6.79 -12.95 11.81
N PRO A 89 7.75 -13.63 12.45
CA PRO A 89 9.02 -14.01 11.84
C PRO A 89 8.84 -14.73 10.50
N GLY A 90 9.50 -14.23 9.44
CA GLY A 90 9.43 -14.82 8.11
C GLY A 90 8.17 -14.46 7.30
N GLU A 91 7.35 -13.53 7.78
CA GLU A 91 6.10 -13.13 7.13
C GLU A 91 6.18 -11.78 6.42
N ILE A 92 5.40 -11.67 5.33
CA ILE A 92 5.12 -10.41 4.62
C ILE A 92 3.64 -10.05 4.81
N VAL A 93 3.35 -8.89 5.38
CA VAL A 93 1.97 -8.41 5.53
C VAL A 93 1.71 -7.21 4.61
N PHE A 94 0.69 -7.35 3.76
CA PHE A 94 0.20 -6.32 2.84
C PHE A 94 -1.07 -5.69 3.42
N PHE A 95 -1.05 -4.40 3.69
CA PHE A 95 -2.21 -3.63 4.16
C PHE A 95 -2.87 -2.92 2.97
N ASP A 96 -4.10 -3.31 2.59
CA ASP A 96 -4.96 -2.52 1.68
C ASP A 96 -5.70 -1.47 2.50
N ARG A 97 -5.11 -0.28 2.55
CA ARG A 97 -5.28 0.72 3.62
C ARG A 97 -4.76 0.26 4.98
N SER A 98 -4.54 1.22 5.86
CA SER A 98 -3.85 1.05 7.13
C SER A 98 -4.40 2.03 8.19
N TRP A 99 -3.64 2.25 9.26
CA TRP A 99 -3.91 3.32 10.24
C TRP A 99 -3.90 4.72 9.61
N TYR A 100 -3.34 4.90 8.42
CA TYR A 100 -3.40 6.16 7.69
C TYR A 100 -4.81 6.52 7.18
N ASN A 101 -5.81 5.66 7.37
CA ASN A 101 -7.22 6.05 7.28
C ASN A 101 -7.50 7.30 8.12
N ARG A 102 -6.96 7.38 9.35
CA ARG A 102 -7.11 8.54 10.24
C ARG A 102 -6.34 9.76 9.79
N ALA A 103 -5.32 9.62 8.95
CA ALA A 103 -4.59 10.77 8.43
C ALA A 103 -5.36 11.53 7.35
N VAL A 104 -6.17 10.81 6.55
CA VAL A 104 -6.76 11.34 5.32
C VAL A 104 -8.26 11.09 5.21
N VAL A 105 -8.71 9.83 5.14
CA VAL A 105 -10.12 9.52 4.82
C VAL A 105 -11.04 9.92 5.98
N GLU A 106 -10.68 9.57 7.21
CA GLU A 106 -11.52 9.87 8.38
C GLU A 106 -11.76 11.37 8.57
N PRO A 107 -10.74 12.26 8.59
CA PRO A 107 -11.00 13.68 8.81
C PRO A 107 -11.74 14.34 7.64
N VAL A 108 -11.46 13.95 6.38
CA VAL A 108 -12.16 14.50 5.20
C VAL A 108 -13.64 14.10 5.19
N MET A 109 -13.96 12.91 5.72
CA MET A 109 -15.32 12.38 5.76
C MET A 109 -16.04 12.62 7.10
N GLY A 110 -15.37 13.20 8.09
CA GLY A 110 -15.94 13.42 9.42
C GLY A 110 -16.11 12.14 10.25
N PHE A 111 -15.28 11.12 10.02
CA PHE A 111 -15.29 9.87 10.79
C PHE A 111 -14.39 9.89 12.02
N CYS A 112 -13.62 10.96 12.21
CA CYS A 112 -12.90 11.24 13.44
C CYS A 112 -13.06 12.72 13.83
N SER A 113 -12.89 13.00 15.12
CA SER A 113 -12.76 14.37 15.63
C SER A 113 -11.38 14.95 15.34
N GLU A 114 -11.27 16.27 15.38
CA GLU A 114 -9.98 16.97 15.25
C GLU A 114 -8.97 16.50 16.30
N ALA A 115 -9.39 16.34 17.55
CA ALA A 115 -8.54 15.81 18.62
C ALA A 115 -8.02 14.38 18.33
N GLN A 116 -8.84 13.51 17.72
CA GLN A 116 -8.40 12.18 17.31
C GLN A 116 -7.41 12.23 16.14
N HIS A 117 -7.61 13.15 15.19
CA HIS A 117 -6.68 13.37 14.06
C HIS A 117 -5.32 13.85 14.57
N GLU A 118 -5.30 14.84 15.46
CA GLU A 118 -4.09 15.37 16.05
C GLU A 118 -3.35 14.30 16.87
N LEU A 119 -4.08 13.57 17.72
CA LEU A 119 -3.50 12.47 18.50
C LEU A 119 -2.86 11.41 17.61
N PHE A 120 -3.49 11.06 16.50
CA PHE A 120 -2.91 10.14 15.52
C PHE A 120 -1.59 10.66 14.95
N ASN A 121 -1.54 11.93 14.53
CA ASN A 121 -0.32 12.53 13.97
C ASN A 121 0.83 12.54 15.00
N ASN A 122 0.51 12.75 16.28
CA ASN A 122 1.50 12.73 17.37
C ASN A 122 2.03 11.32 17.67
N GLN A 123 1.24 10.26 17.41
CA GLN A 123 1.57 8.88 17.77
C GLN A 123 2.17 8.06 16.63
N VAL A 124 1.73 8.26 15.39
CA VAL A 124 2.01 7.33 14.28
C VAL A 124 3.51 7.15 14.01
N VAL A 125 4.29 8.24 14.00
CA VAL A 125 5.75 8.15 13.77
C VAL A 125 6.45 7.43 14.92
N GLN A 126 5.98 7.61 16.15
CA GLN A 126 6.55 6.92 17.32
C GLN A 126 6.28 5.41 17.23
N LEU A 127 5.05 5.02 16.87
CA LEU A 127 4.71 3.62 16.62
C LEU A 127 5.57 3.01 15.52
N GLU A 128 5.68 3.68 14.37
CA GLU A 128 6.48 3.20 13.24
C GLU A 128 7.96 3.04 13.63
N ASN A 129 8.52 3.99 14.38
CA ASN A 129 9.89 3.89 14.87
C ASN A 129 10.08 2.70 15.81
N MET A 130 9.16 2.47 16.76
CA MET A 130 9.24 1.30 17.65
C MET A 130 9.24 -0.01 16.85
N LEU A 131 8.39 -0.12 15.83
CA LEU A 131 8.33 -1.30 14.98
C LEU A 131 9.61 -1.49 14.15
N ILE A 132 10.13 -0.41 13.57
CA ILE A 132 11.36 -0.45 12.77
C ILE A 132 12.57 -0.79 13.64
N ASP A 133 12.67 -0.21 14.83
CA ASP A 133 13.76 -0.47 15.77
C ASP A 133 13.72 -1.93 16.29
N ASP A 134 12.54 -2.55 16.33
CA ASP A 134 12.36 -4.00 16.58
C ASP A 134 12.75 -4.88 15.36
N GLY A 135 13.12 -4.28 14.22
CA GLY A 135 13.58 -4.99 13.02
C GLY A 135 12.49 -5.22 11.96
N LEU A 136 11.39 -4.46 12.00
CA LEU A 136 10.38 -4.49 10.93
C LEU A 136 10.83 -3.64 9.74
N HIS A 137 10.87 -4.24 8.55
CA HIS A 137 10.97 -3.48 7.31
C HIS A 137 9.59 -2.91 6.93
N LEU A 138 9.40 -1.61 7.17
CA LEU A 138 8.16 -0.89 6.87
C LEU A 138 8.26 -0.11 5.56
N PHE A 139 7.37 -0.41 4.62
CA PHE A 139 7.21 0.32 3.36
C PHE A 139 5.85 1.00 3.29
N LYS A 140 5.83 2.29 2.91
CA LYS A 140 4.60 3.10 2.82
C LYS A 140 4.39 3.61 1.40
N PHE A 141 3.47 3.01 0.66
CA PHE A 141 3.15 3.42 -0.70
C PHE A 141 1.96 4.37 -0.74
N TRP A 142 2.09 5.47 -1.48
CA TRP A 142 0.97 6.31 -1.88
C TRP A 142 0.77 6.24 -3.40
N PHE A 143 -0.30 5.57 -3.83
CA PHE A 143 -0.69 5.55 -5.24
C PHE A 143 -1.41 6.85 -5.61
N SER A 144 -0.74 7.67 -6.42
CA SER A 144 -1.23 8.97 -6.88
C SER A 144 -1.84 8.86 -8.28
N ILE A 145 -3.05 9.39 -8.47
CA ILE A 145 -3.69 9.52 -9.78
C ILE A 145 -4.18 10.95 -9.96
N SER A 146 -4.42 11.36 -11.21
CA SER A 146 -5.06 12.64 -11.51
C SER A 146 -6.57 12.60 -11.25
N SER A 147 -7.21 13.77 -11.17
CA SER A 147 -8.65 13.86 -10.92
C SER A 147 -9.43 13.28 -12.09
N GLU A 148 -8.93 13.51 -13.31
CA GLU A 148 -9.48 13.02 -14.56
C GLU A 148 -9.43 11.49 -14.63
N GLU A 149 -8.28 10.91 -14.27
CA GLU A 149 -8.12 9.45 -14.22
C GLU A 149 -8.99 8.83 -13.13
N GLN A 150 -9.15 9.48 -11.98
CA GLN A 150 -10.09 9.01 -10.95
C GLN A 150 -11.52 9.02 -11.46
N LYS A 151 -11.97 10.12 -12.09
CA LYS A 151 -13.32 10.25 -12.66
C LYS A 151 -13.58 9.15 -13.69
N LYS A 152 -12.67 8.97 -14.64
CA LYS A 152 -12.74 7.92 -15.67
C LYS A 152 -12.88 6.53 -15.03
N ARG A 153 -12.09 6.21 -14.00
CA ARG A 153 -12.15 4.90 -13.32
C ARG A 153 -13.44 4.70 -12.54
N LEU A 154 -14.04 5.75 -12.00
CA LEU A 154 -15.34 5.68 -11.35
C LEU A 154 -16.44 5.40 -12.37
N GLU A 155 -16.44 6.10 -13.50
CA GLU A 155 -17.38 5.87 -14.61
C GLU A 155 -17.26 4.42 -15.13
N GLU A 156 -16.03 3.92 -15.34
CA GLU A 156 -15.80 2.52 -15.72
C GLU A 156 -16.38 1.50 -14.72
N ARG A 157 -16.35 1.81 -13.41
CA ARG A 157 -16.89 0.92 -12.37
C ARG A 157 -18.42 0.88 -12.39
N VAL A 158 -19.07 2.01 -12.69
CA VAL A 158 -20.53 2.09 -12.81
C VAL A 158 -21.03 1.18 -13.94
N HIS A 159 -20.33 1.17 -15.07
CA HIS A 159 -20.75 0.42 -16.26
C HIS A 159 -20.22 -1.02 -16.35
N ASN A 160 -19.33 -1.44 -15.44
CA ASN A 160 -18.73 -2.79 -15.47
C ASN A 160 -19.25 -3.66 -14.31
N PRO A 161 -20.11 -4.66 -14.57
CA PRO A 161 -20.70 -5.52 -13.54
C PRO A 161 -19.67 -6.20 -12.62
N LEU A 162 -18.48 -6.55 -13.14
CA LEU A 162 -17.41 -7.19 -12.36
C LEU A 162 -16.68 -6.22 -11.42
N LYS A 163 -16.91 -4.92 -11.56
CA LYS A 163 -16.28 -3.86 -10.76
C LYS A 163 -17.28 -3.02 -9.96
N GLN A 164 -18.59 -3.15 -10.19
CA GLN A 164 -19.62 -2.38 -9.51
C GLN A 164 -19.56 -2.50 -7.98
N TRP A 165 -19.25 -3.69 -7.46
CA TRP A 165 -19.09 -3.93 -6.02
C TRP A 165 -17.98 -3.09 -5.37
N LYS A 166 -17.06 -2.49 -6.16
CA LYS A 166 -15.98 -1.62 -5.68
C LYS A 166 -16.43 -0.17 -5.46
N LEU A 167 -17.68 0.17 -5.76
CA LEU A 167 -18.23 1.49 -5.50
C LEU A 167 -18.71 1.59 -4.05
N SER A 168 -18.32 2.66 -3.38
CA SER A 168 -18.74 3.00 -2.03
C SER A 168 -19.31 4.42 -1.98
N GLY A 169 -20.03 4.76 -0.90
CA GLY A 169 -20.52 6.13 -0.68
C GLY A 169 -19.39 7.17 -0.57
N VAL A 170 -18.18 6.73 -0.17
CA VAL A 170 -16.97 7.57 -0.13
C VAL A 170 -16.51 7.91 -1.55
N ASP A 171 -16.52 6.93 -2.46
CA ASP A 171 -16.09 7.11 -3.85
C ASP A 171 -16.91 8.20 -4.58
N VAL A 172 -18.21 8.30 -4.27
CA VAL A 172 -19.11 9.32 -4.85
C VAL A 172 -18.72 10.73 -4.39
N GLN A 173 -18.31 10.88 -3.14
CA GLN A 173 -17.91 12.18 -2.57
C GLN A 173 -16.43 12.51 -2.82
N ALA A 174 -15.62 11.52 -3.20
CA ALA A 174 -14.17 11.70 -3.36
C ALA A 174 -13.81 12.77 -4.40
N GLN A 175 -14.60 12.87 -5.48
CA GLN A 175 -14.41 13.88 -6.52
C GLN A 175 -14.74 15.30 -6.03
N SER A 176 -15.86 15.49 -5.34
CA SER A 176 -16.24 16.82 -4.82
C SER A 176 -15.32 17.29 -3.69
N LYS A 177 -14.74 16.36 -2.93
CA LYS A 177 -13.78 16.64 -1.85
C LYS A 177 -12.31 16.56 -2.28
N TRP A 178 -12.02 16.59 -3.58
CA TRP A 178 -10.66 16.41 -4.12
C TRP A 178 -9.60 17.29 -3.44
N SER A 179 -9.91 18.57 -3.25
CA SER A 179 -9.00 19.54 -2.62
C SER A 179 -8.72 19.19 -1.17
N SER A 180 -9.75 18.83 -0.39
CA SER A 180 -9.59 18.40 1.01
C SER A 180 -8.76 17.12 1.12
N PHE A 181 -9.00 16.13 0.26
CA PHE A 181 -8.15 14.93 0.18
C PHE A 181 -6.68 15.27 -0.13
N THR A 182 -6.46 16.28 -0.97
CA THR A 182 -5.11 16.75 -1.33
C THR A 182 -4.41 17.41 -0.15
N GLU A 183 -5.12 18.29 0.56
CA GLU A 183 -4.63 18.98 1.76
C GLU A 183 -4.25 17.99 2.87
N TYR A 184 -5.12 17.05 3.21
CA TYR A 184 -4.83 16.06 4.26
C TYR A 184 -3.72 15.09 3.86
N LYS A 185 -3.59 14.73 2.57
CA LYS A 185 -2.43 13.98 2.06
C LYS A 185 -1.13 14.77 2.27
N GLU A 186 -1.11 16.07 1.97
CA GLU A 186 0.09 16.90 2.15
C GLU A 186 0.46 17.05 3.63
N LYS A 187 -0.53 17.29 4.50
CA LYS A 187 -0.32 17.27 5.96
C LYS A 187 0.23 15.93 6.43
N MET A 188 -0.32 14.81 5.95
CA MET A 188 0.17 13.47 6.27
C MET A 188 1.64 13.30 5.87
N PHE A 189 2.01 13.66 4.64
CA PHE A 189 3.41 13.57 4.20
C PHE A 189 4.34 14.42 5.05
N ASN A 190 3.99 15.68 5.31
CA ASN A 190 4.81 16.59 6.10
C ASN A 190 5.04 16.08 7.53
N ASN A 191 4.02 15.45 8.13
CA ASN A 191 4.08 15.00 9.52
C ASN A 191 4.70 13.60 9.68
N THR A 192 4.63 12.75 8.65
CA THR A 192 4.88 11.31 8.81
C THR A 192 5.89 10.73 7.82
N SER A 193 6.36 11.52 6.85
CA SER A 193 7.50 11.09 6.03
C SER A 193 8.81 11.35 6.78
N THR A 194 9.52 10.29 7.11
CA THR A 194 10.79 10.38 7.86
C THR A 194 11.91 9.67 7.11
N LYS A 195 13.16 9.91 7.51
CA LYS A 195 14.31 9.19 6.94
C LYS A 195 14.23 7.67 7.16
N LYS A 196 13.69 7.22 8.31
CA LYS A 196 13.53 5.80 8.66
C LYS A 196 12.33 5.16 7.96
N SER A 197 11.24 5.92 7.78
CA SER A 197 10.01 5.47 7.13
C SER A 197 9.49 6.54 6.19
N PRO A 198 10.09 6.66 4.99
CA PRO A 198 9.65 7.64 4.02
C PRO A 198 8.33 7.22 3.36
N TRP A 199 7.63 8.18 2.78
CA TRP A 199 6.53 7.93 1.86
C TRP A 199 7.04 7.74 0.44
N ILE A 200 6.57 6.68 -0.20
CA ILE A 200 6.89 6.36 -1.59
C ILE A 200 5.68 6.62 -2.45
N VAL A 201 5.71 7.74 -3.18
CA VAL A 201 4.66 8.13 -4.11
C VAL A 201 4.86 7.43 -5.43
N ILE A 202 3.85 6.67 -5.86
CA ILE A 202 3.82 5.96 -7.15
C ILE A 202 2.80 6.63 -8.06
N ASN A 203 3.22 7.04 -9.25
CA ASN A 203 2.32 7.52 -10.29
C ASN A 203 1.47 6.35 -10.80
N GLY A 204 0.21 6.32 -10.35
CA GLY A 204 -0.78 5.29 -10.61
C GLY A 204 -1.65 5.52 -11.85
N ASN A 205 -1.39 6.55 -12.67
CA ASN A 205 -2.19 6.82 -13.86
C ASN A 205 -2.14 5.64 -14.84
N ASP A 206 -0.94 5.10 -15.08
CA ASP A 206 -0.76 3.80 -15.72
C ASP A 206 -0.70 2.72 -14.63
N LYS A 207 -1.78 1.92 -14.55
CA LYS A 207 -1.88 0.84 -13.55
C LYS A 207 -0.78 -0.18 -13.70
N ASP A 208 -0.37 -0.50 -14.93
CA ASP A 208 0.57 -1.58 -15.16
C ASP A 208 1.97 -1.20 -14.72
N ARG A 209 2.44 -0.03 -15.18
CA ARG A 209 3.71 0.56 -14.74
C ARG A 209 3.75 0.76 -13.23
N ALA A 210 2.69 1.30 -12.63
CA ALA A 210 2.64 1.52 -11.18
C ALA A 210 2.82 0.23 -10.37
N ARG A 211 2.29 -0.89 -10.84
CA ARG A 211 2.43 -2.20 -10.17
C ARG A 211 3.85 -2.72 -10.25
N LYS A 212 4.44 -2.67 -11.44
CA LYS A 212 5.82 -3.09 -11.70
C LYS A 212 6.78 -2.27 -10.86
N GLU A 213 6.62 -0.96 -10.84
CA GLU A 213 7.46 -0.05 -10.07
C GLU A 213 7.29 -0.20 -8.55
N ALA A 214 6.09 -0.50 -8.06
CA ALA A 214 5.89 -0.84 -6.65
C ALA A 214 6.70 -2.10 -6.26
N MET A 215 6.62 -3.16 -7.06
CA MET A 215 7.38 -4.41 -6.82
C MET A 215 8.87 -4.16 -6.90
N ARG A 216 9.30 -3.44 -7.94
CA ARG A 216 10.69 -3.04 -8.17
C ARG A 216 11.25 -2.27 -7.00
N TYR A 217 10.49 -1.34 -6.41
CA TYR A 217 10.92 -0.59 -5.23
C TYR A 217 11.20 -1.50 -4.02
N ILE A 218 10.31 -2.45 -3.70
CA ILE A 218 10.53 -3.38 -2.58
C ILE A 218 11.77 -4.23 -2.84
N ILE A 219 11.87 -4.84 -4.03
CA ILE A 219 13.00 -5.68 -4.43
C ILE A 219 14.32 -4.91 -4.36
N HIS A 220 14.32 -3.65 -4.82
CA HIS A 220 15.52 -2.81 -4.82
C HIS A 220 16.06 -2.56 -3.41
N ASN A 221 15.18 -2.34 -2.44
CA ASN A 221 15.55 -1.88 -1.09
C ASN A 221 15.83 -3.01 -0.10
N LEU A 222 15.75 -4.28 -0.52
CA LEU A 222 16.02 -5.44 0.33
C LEU A 222 17.14 -6.29 -0.26
N GLU A 223 18.00 -6.81 0.60
CA GLU A 223 19.09 -7.70 0.21
C GLU A 223 18.66 -9.16 0.36
N TYR A 224 19.04 -10.01 -0.61
CA TYR A 224 18.76 -11.44 -0.64
C TYR A 224 19.66 -12.14 -1.69
N ASP A 225 20.00 -13.41 -1.46
CA ASP A 225 21.07 -14.11 -2.18
C ASP A 225 20.95 -14.14 -3.71
N LYS A 226 19.73 -14.18 -4.25
CA LYS A 226 19.45 -14.35 -5.68
C LYS A 226 19.10 -13.04 -6.40
N LYS A 227 19.26 -11.89 -5.73
CA LYS A 227 18.87 -10.59 -6.25
C LYS A 227 19.50 -10.29 -7.60
N GLY A 228 18.66 -10.03 -8.60
CA GLY A 228 19.08 -9.62 -9.94
C GLY A 228 19.43 -10.78 -10.87
N ASN A 229 19.30 -12.04 -10.43
CA ASN A 229 19.54 -13.21 -11.30
C ASN A 229 18.58 -13.29 -12.48
N THR A 230 17.41 -12.63 -12.40
CA THR A 230 16.49 -12.49 -13.55
C THR A 230 17.01 -11.53 -14.63
N LYS A 231 18.07 -10.76 -14.36
CA LYS A 231 18.61 -9.69 -15.22
C LYS A 231 17.65 -8.52 -15.45
N GLU A 232 16.55 -8.49 -14.72
CA GLU A 232 15.57 -7.41 -14.76
C GLU A 232 16.14 -6.14 -14.10
N LYS A 233 15.81 -4.96 -14.62
CA LYS A 233 16.38 -3.70 -14.10
C LYS A 233 15.77 -3.37 -12.74
N LEU A 234 16.39 -3.73 -11.62
CA LEU A 234 15.76 -3.56 -10.30
C LEU A 234 15.71 -2.12 -9.77
N ILE A 235 16.31 -1.13 -10.46
CA ILE A 235 16.27 0.28 -10.02
C ILE A 235 14.94 0.91 -10.45
N PRO A 236 14.15 1.46 -9.50
CA PRO A 236 12.88 2.14 -9.82
C PRO A 236 13.05 3.33 -10.76
N ASP A 237 12.07 3.54 -11.62
CA ASP A 237 12.00 4.71 -12.50
C ASP A 237 11.60 5.95 -11.69
N SER A 238 12.51 6.92 -11.57
CA SER A 238 12.31 8.16 -10.82
C SER A 238 11.24 9.10 -11.39
N SER A 239 10.80 8.88 -12.64
CA SER A 239 9.64 9.57 -13.22
C SER A 239 8.31 9.02 -12.70
N ILE A 240 8.30 7.76 -12.23
CA ILE A 240 7.10 7.06 -11.72
C ILE A 240 7.10 7.01 -10.19
N VAL A 241 8.27 6.79 -9.58
CA VAL A 241 8.45 6.64 -8.14
C VAL A 241 9.17 7.84 -7.57
N LYS A 242 8.57 8.50 -6.59
CA LYS A 242 9.16 9.62 -5.86
C LYS A 242 9.15 9.33 -4.37
N ILE A 243 10.27 9.60 -3.72
CA ILE A 243 10.38 9.58 -2.26
C ILE A 243 10.06 11.00 -1.80
N VAL A 244 9.10 11.13 -0.88
CA VAL A 244 8.68 12.41 -0.29
C VAL A 244 9.19 12.49 1.13
#